data_AF-A0A1C6I4C0-F1
#
_entry.id   AF-A0A1C6I4C0-F1
#
_cell.length_a   1.000
_cell.length_b   1.000
_cell.length_c   1.000
_cell.angle_alpha   90.00
_cell.angle_beta   90.00
_cell.angle_gamma   90.00
#
_symmetry.space_group_name_H-M   'P 1'
#
loop_
_entity.id
_entity.type
_entity.pdbx_description
1 polymer ?
#
loop_
_entity_poly.entity_id
_entity_poly.type
_entity_poly.pdbx_seq_one_letter_code
_entity_poly.pdbx_strand_id
1 'polypeptide(L)' 'MNDNINTRPAQEPEINEADGEPIFHADEEEGEDHE' A
#
# COMPACT_ATOMS: atom_id res chain seq x y z
N MET A 1 1.25 -4.64 -24.82
CA MET A 1 1.10 -4.83 -23.38
C MET A 1 0.93 -3.45 -22.78
N ASN A 2 -0.27 -3.13 -22.27
CA ASN A 2 -0.47 -1.88 -21.53
C ASN A 2 -0.20 -2.22 -20.07
N ASP A 3 1.06 -2.20 -19.69
CA ASP A 3 1.45 -2.30 -18.29
C ASP A 3 1.07 -0.97 -17.64
N ASN A 4 -0.20 -0.83 -17.23
CA ASN A 4 -0.63 0.22 -16.31
C ASN A 4 -0.06 -0.12 -14.93
N ILE A 5 1.27 -0.05 -14.81
CA ILE A 5 1.96 -0.14 -13.54
C ILE A 5 1.52 1.12 -12.82
N ASN A 6 0.63 0.97 -11.85
CA ASN A 6 0.10 2.06 -11.04
C ASN A 6 1.31 2.67 -10.30
N THR A 7 1.99 3.65 -10.90
CA THR A 7 3.20 4.28 -10.33
C THR A 7 2.81 5.29 -9.25
N ARG A 8 1.80 4.96 -8.44
CA ARG A 8 1.55 5.71 -7.22
C ARG A 8 2.84 5.64 -6.40
N PRO A 9 3.32 6.78 -5.86
CA PRO A 9 4.50 6.75 -5.02
C PRO A 9 4.25 5.74 -3.89
N ALA A 10 5.21 4.84 -3.67
CA ALA A 10 5.13 3.92 -2.55
C ALA A 10 4.96 4.76 -1.27
N GLN A 11 3.90 4.51 -0.52
CA GLN A 11 3.69 5.14 0.77
C GLN A 11 4.88 4.79 1.66
N GLU A 12 5.48 5.79 2.32
CA GLU A 12 6.51 5.49 3.33
C GLU A 12 5.85 4.70 4.47
N PRO A 13 6.44 3.56 4.89
CA PRO A 13 5.85 2.73 5.93
C PRO A 13 5.86 3.48 7.28
N GLU A 14 4.77 3.36 8.03
CA GLU A 14 4.72 3.86 9.41
C GLU A 14 5.67 3.04 10.29
N ILE A 15 6.45 3.66 11.17
CA ILE A 15 7.31 2.91 12.09
C ILE A 15 6.55 2.60 13.38
N ASN A 16 6.57 1.34 13.81
CA ASN A 16 6.02 0.97 15.11
C ASN A 16 6.91 1.53 16.22
N GLU A 17 6.40 2.42 17.08
CA GLU A 17 7.21 2.99 18.18
C GLU A 17 7.59 1.97 19.27
N ALA A 18 6.90 0.83 19.35
CA ALA A 18 7.18 -0.20 20.34
C ALA A 18 8.38 -1.09 19.96
N ASP A 19 8.58 -1.33 18.67
CA ASP A 19 9.61 -2.26 18.16
C ASP A 19 10.56 -1.64 17.12
N GLY A 20 10.20 -0.49 16.55
CA GLY A 20 10.95 0.21 15.51
C GLY A 20 10.78 -0.36 14.10
N GLU A 21 9.96 -1.39 13.94
CA GLU A 21 9.73 -2.05 12.65
C GLU A 21 8.73 -1.31 11.75
N PRO A 22 8.92 -1.35 10.42
CA PRO A 22 7.99 -0.76 9.47
C PRO A 22 6.67 -1.53 9.42
N ILE A 23 5.56 -0.79 9.51
CA ILE A 23 4.19 -1.23 9.34
C ILE A 23 3.78 -0.87 7.91
N PHE A 24 3.59 -1.91 7.10
CA PHE A 24 3.05 -1.76 5.75
C PHE A 24 1.55 -1.93 5.82
N HIS A 25 0.82 -0.85 5.55
CA HIS A 25 -0.58 -1.00 5.16
C HIS A 25 -0.57 -1.64 3.78
N ALA A 26 -1.31 -2.76 3.61
CA ALA A 26 -1.66 -3.17 2.27
C ALA A 26 -2.30 -1.94 1.61
N ASP A 27 -1.90 -1.63 0.37
CA ASP A 27 -2.64 -0.65 -0.41
C ASP A 27 -4.11 -1.04 -0.27
N GLU A 28 -4.95 -0.11 0.21
CA GLU A 28 -6.40 -0.31 0.20
C GLU A 28 -6.70 -0.73 -1.23
N GLU A 29 -6.99 -2.02 -1.39
CA GLU A 29 -7.45 -2.56 -2.65
C GLU A 29 -8.57 -1.62 -3.03
N GLU A 30 -8.38 -0.87 -4.13
CA GLU A 30 -9.34 0.10 -4.61
C GLU A 30 -10.60 -0.71 -4.80
N GLY A 31 -11.48 -0.64 -3.80
CA GLY A 31 -12.39 -1.73 -3.51
C GLY A 31 -13.06 -2.14 -4.80
N GLU A 32 -12.80 -3.36 -5.25
CA GLU A 32 -13.72 -4.00 -6.17
C GLU A 32 -15.05 -4.05 -5.40
N ASP A 33 -15.90 -3.05 -5.66
CA ASP A 33 -17.34 -3.14 -5.51
C ASP A 33 -17.77 -4.32 -6.38
N HIS A 34 -17.72 -5.50 -5.78
CA HIS A 34 -18.36 -6.69 -6.31
C HIS A 34 -19.53 -7.00 -5.38
N GLU A 35 -20.68 -6.44 -5.76
CA GLU A 35 -22.04 -6.69 -5.27
C GLU A 35 -22.35 -8.16 -4.91
#